data_AF-A0A3D1SRA5-F1
#
_entry.id   AF-A0A3D1SRA5-F1
#
_cell.length_a   1.000
_cell.length_b   1.000
_cell.length_c   1.000
_cell.angle_alpha   90.00
_cell.angle_beta   90.00
_cell.angle_gamma   90.00
#
_symmetry.space_group_name_H-M   'P 1'
#
loop_
_entity.id
_entity.type
_entity.pdbx_description
1 polymer ?
#
loop_
_entity_poly.entity_id
_entity_poly.type
_entity_poly.pdbx_seq_one_letter_code
_entity_poly.pdbx_strand_id
1 'polypeptide(L)'
;MRQPRIVIVGAGIVGLSTAYALLTQGLEHVTVLEQEAVDHCRGTSHGVSRLLRFEYGSDLFYSKMVSLSLNRWKRLEHVSQRTLYSRTGLLVLGNEGDQFTQPSYHAM
;
A
#
# COMPACT_ATOMS: atom_id res chain seq x y z
N MET A 1 21.69 1.49 -24.66
CA MET A 1 21.20 2.74 -24.03
C MET A 1 21.53 2.69 -22.55
N ARG A 2 21.98 3.79 -21.95
CA ARG A 2 22.39 3.83 -20.53
C ARG A 2 21.14 3.89 -19.65
N GLN A 3 21.02 3.01 -18.65
CA GLN A 3 19.85 3.01 -17.75
C GLN A 3 19.77 4.31 -16.92
N PRO A 4 18.55 4.78 -16.59
CA PRO A 4 18.37 5.96 -15.73
C PRO A 4 18.86 5.67 -14.30
N ARG A 5 19.39 6.70 -13.63
CA ARG A 5 19.71 6.67 -12.19
C ARG A 5 18.59 7.37 -11.44
N ILE A 6 17.97 6.67 -10.49
CA ILE A 6 16.80 7.16 -9.76
C ILE A 6 17.16 7.31 -8.29
N VAL A 7 16.90 8.49 -7.74
CA VAL A 7 17.03 8.77 -6.30
C VAL A 7 15.64 8.94 -5.73
N ILE A 8 15.32 8.17 -4.68
CA ILE A 8 14.08 8.25 -3.92
C ILE A 8 14.43 8.85 -2.56
N VAL A 9 13.74 9.93 -2.17
CA VAL A 9 13.92 10.59 -0.88
C VAL A 9 12.80 10.14 0.05
N GLY A 10 13.17 9.46 1.14
CA GLY A 10 12.31 8.79 2.10
C GLY A 10 12.26 7.28 1.87
N ALA A 11 12.68 6.48 2.86
CA ALA A 11 12.55 5.02 2.90
C ALA A 11 11.35 4.56 3.75
N GLY A 12 10.27 5.35 3.77
CA GLY A 12 8.96 4.89 4.25
C GLY A 12 8.27 3.91 3.28
N ILE A 13 7.02 3.53 3.58
CA ILE A 13 6.29 2.54 2.77
C ILE A 13 6.15 2.93 1.29
N VAL A 14 5.95 4.22 1.00
CA VAL A 14 5.84 4.72 -0.39
C VAL A 14 7.18 4.64 -1.12
N GLY A 15 8.27 5.07 -0.47
CA GLY A 15 9.59 5.06 -1.09
C GLY A 15 10.12 3.66 -1.34
N LEU A 16 10.02 2.78 -0.34
CA LEU A 16 10.47 1.39 -0.47
C LEU A 16 9.61 0.59 -1.46
N SER A 17 8.29 0.78 -1.47
CA SER A 17 7.43 0.12 -2.47
C SER A 17 7.71 0.62 -3.89
N THR A 18 8.05 1.91 -4.05
CA THR A 18 8.47 2.47 -5.33
C THR A 18 9.81 1.87 -5.78
N ALA A 19 10.81 1.82 -4.88
CA ALA A 19 12.10 1.22 -5.17
C ALA A 19 11.95 -0.25 -5.58
N TYR A 20 11.18 -1.03 -4.81
CA TYR A 20 10.86 -2.42 -5.13
C TYR A 20 10.22 -2.56 -6.51
N ALA A 21 9.22 -1.74 -6.82
CA ALA A 21 8.55 -1.77 -8.12
C ALA A 21 9.52 -1.47 -9.29
N LEU A 22 10.38 -0.45 -9.14
CA LEU A 22 11.37 -0.08 -10.16
C LEU A 22 12.41 -1.20 -10.37
N LEU A 23 12.94 -1.76 -9.29
CA LEU A 23 13.89 -2.88 -9.34
C LEU A 23 13.26 -4.11 -10.00
N THR A 24 11.99 -4.42 -9.68
CA THR A 24 11.28 -5.56 -10.30
C THR A 24 10.98 -5.36 -11.79
N GLN A 25 11.06 -4.13 -12.29
CA GLN A 25 10.93 -3.81 -13.71
C GLN A 25 12.28 -3.82 -14.46
N GLY A 26 13.37 -4.20 -13.78
CA GLY A 26 14.69 -4.36 -14.39
C GLY A 26 15.56 -3.10 -14.38
N LEU A 27 15.18 -2.07 -13.61
CA LEU A 27 16.06 -0.94 -13.36
C LEU A 27 17.09 -1.32 -12.30
N GLU A 28 18.37 -1.00 -12.55
CA GLU A 28 19.47 -1.44 -11.68
C GLU A 28 20.02 -0.32 -10.79
N HIS A 29 19.78 0.94 -11.15
CA HIS A 29 20.39 2.10 -10.48
C HIS A 29 19.38 2.91 -9.65
N VAL A 30 18.82 2.28 -8.62
CA VAL A 30 17.90 2.91 -7.66
C VAL A 30 18.61 3.14 -6.33
N THR A 31 18.62 4.38 -5.84
CA THR A 31 19.15 4.76 -4.53
C THR A 31 18.01 5.32 -3.69
N VAL A 32 17.83 4.80 -2.47
CA VAL A 32 16.86 5.32 -1.50
C VAL A 32 17.62 6.03 -0.39
N LEU A 33 17.24 7.26 -0.10
CA LEU A 33 17.79 8.06 0.99
C LEU A 33 16.76 8.13 2.12
N GLU A 34 17.20 7.93 3.35
CA GLU A 34 16.39 8.10 4.54
C GLU A 34 17.22 8.84 5.60
N GLN A 35 16.56 9.71 6.34
CA GLN A 35 17.19 10.49 7.40
C GLN A 35 17.46 9.62 8.65
N GLU A 36 16.68 8.55 8.83
CA GLU A 36 16.71 7.65 9.98
C GLU A 36 16.89 6.17 9.56
N ALA A 37 16.83 5.25 10.53
CA ALA A 37 16.67 3.83 10.23
C ALA A 37 15.24 3.51 9.75
N VAL A 38 15.09 2.52 8.86
CA VAL A 38 13.76 2.01 8.47
C VAL A 38 13.01 1.53 9.72
N ASP A 39 11.71 1.80 9.77
CA ASP A 39 10.81 1.50 10.91
C ASP A 39 11.05 2.33 12.19
N HIS A 40 11.71 3.48 12.08
CA HIS A 40 11.80 4.43 13.19
C HIS A 40 10.44 5.01 13.60
N CYS A 41 10.30 5.35 14.90
CA CYS A 41 9.05 5.83 15.50
C CYS A 41 8.59 7.23 15.06
N ARG A 42 9.44 7.98 14.34
CA ARG A 42 9.07 9.30 13.77
C ARG A 42 8.36 9.18 12.43
N GLY A 43 8.33 7.98 11.82
CA GLY A 43 7.68 7.72 10.55
C GLY A 43 6.21 7.31 10.69
N THR A 44 5.37 7.64 9.71
CA THR A 44 3.93 7.28 9.69
C THR A 44 3.67 5.83 9.28
N SER A 45 4.71 5.12 8.82
CA SER A 45 4.63 3.71 8.42
C SER A 45 4.93 2.73 9.56
N HIS A 46 5.37 3.22 10.72
CA HIS A 46 5.76 2.40 11.88
C HIS A 46 4.57 1.67 12.53
N GLY A 47 4.83 0.61 13.28
CA GLY A 47 3.84 -0.10 14.08
C GLY A 47 3.33 -1.35 13.40
N VAL A 48 2.59 -2.16 14.17
CA VAL A 48 2.44 -3.59 13.87
C VAL A 48 1.46 -3.87 12.72
N SER A 49 0.43 -3.06 12.54
CA SER A 49 -0.63 -3.33 11.57
C SER A 49 -1.23 -2.06 10.95
N ARG A 50 -1.90 -2.23 9.81
CA ARG A 50 -2.68 -1.21 9.11
C ARG A 50 -3.93 -1.84 8.52
N LEU A 51 -5.02 -1.06 8.49
CA LEU A 51 -6.27 -1.47 7.87
C LEU A 51 -6.20 -1.27 6.35
N LEU A 52 -6.59 -2.29 5.61
CA LEU A 52 -6.89 -2.22 4.18
C LEU A 52 -8.42 -2.27 4.02
N ARG A 53 -9.02 -1.20 3.49
CA ARG A 53 -10.48 -1.03 3.38
C ARG A 53 -10.88 -0.54 2.00
N PHE A 54 -12.02 -1.00 1.50
CA PHE A 54 -12.57 -0.60 0.20
C PHE A 54 -13.59 0.54 0.30
N GLU A 55 -14.06 0.82 1.51
CA GLU A 55 -15.25 1.61 1.83
C GLU A 55 -14.96 3.13 1.78
N TYR A 56 -14.68 3.62 0.57
CA TYR A 56 -14.44 5.04 0.25
C TYR A 56 -15.68 5.76 -0.33
N GLY A 57 -16.85 5.16 -0.18
CA GLY A 57 -18.12 5.62 -0.72
C GLY A 57 -18.15 5.73 -2.23
N SER A 58 -18.69 6.85 -2.73
CA SER A 58 -18.81 7.13 -4.17
C SER A 58 -17.47 7.36 -4.86
N ASP A 59 -16.38 7.49 -4.11
CA ASP A 59 -15.03 7.57 -4.66
C ASP A 59 -14.53 6.17 -5.07
N LEU A 60 -14.92 5.77 -6.28
CA LEU A 60 -14.54 4.50 -6.86
C LEU A 60 -13.05 4.42 -7.21
N PHE A 61 -12.35 5.57 -7.30
CA PHE A 61 -10.93 5.58 -7.60
C PHE A 61 -10.13 4.93 -6.48
N TYR A 62 -10.38 5.29 -5.21
CA TYR A 62 -9.74 4.64 -4.08
C TYR A 62 -10.15 3.17 -3.94
N SER A 63 -11.42 2.85 -4.14
CA SER A 63 -11.93 1.47 -4.09
C SER A 63 -11.18 0.56 -5.09
N LYS A 64 -10.97 1.03 -6.33
CA LYS A 64 -10.18 0.34 -7.35
C LYS A 64 -8.70 0.24 -6.98
N MET A 65 -8.10 1.31 -6.44
CA MET A 65 -6.71 1.27 -5.98
C MET A 65 -6.49 0.25 -4.86
N VAL A 66 -7.46 0.08 -3.96
CA VAL A 66 -7.40 -0.92 -2.88
C VAL A 66 -7.44 -2.34 -3.45
N SER A 67 -8.27 -2.60 -4.47
CA SER A 67 -8.29 -3.89 -5.17
C SER A 67 -6.92 -4.21 -5.79
N LEU A 68 -6.32 -3.23 -6.47
CA LEU A 68 -4.97 -3.37 -7.04
C LEU A 68 -3.90 -3.57 -5.96
N SER A 69 -3.99 -2.86 -4.83
CA SER A 69 -3.03 -2.99 -3.74
C SER A 69 -3.11 -4.35 -3.06
N LEU A 70 -4.31 -4.91 -2.88
CA LEU A 70 -4.52 -6.24 -2.32
C LEU A 70 -3.82 -7.32 -3.15
N ASN A 71 -3.92 -7.25 -4.48
CA ASN A 71 -3.22 -8.17 -5.37
C ASN A 71 -1.69 -8.06 -5.23
N ARG A 72 -1.17 -6.84 -5.05
CA ARG A 72 0.26 -6.61 -4.82
C ARG A 72 0.71 -7.13 -3.46
N TRP A 73 -0.08 -6.94 -2.41
CA TRP A 73 0.19 -7.49 -1.08
C TRP A 73 0.24 -9.01 -1.09
N LYS A 74 -0.73 -9.68 -1.73
CA LYS A 74 -0.72 -11.15 -1.90
C LYS A 74 0.52 -11.64 -2.64
N ARG A 75 0.92 -10.94 -3.70
CA ARG A 75 2.16 -11.27 -4.43
C ARG A 75 3.40 -11.09 -3.55
N LEU A 76 3.48 -10.02 -2.77
CA LEU A 76 4.60 -9.77 -1.87
C LEU A 76 4.67 -10.79 -0.74
N GLU A 77 3.53 -11.17 -0.16
CA GLU A 77 3.41 -12.26 0.82
C GLU A 77 3.95 -13.57 0.24
N HIS A 78 3.57 -13.91 -1.00
CA HIS A 78 4.08 -15.09 -1.68
C HIS A 78 5.60 -15.03 -1.92
N VAL A 79 6.15 -13.91 -2.40
CA VAL A 79 7.60 -13.79 -2.67
C VAL A 79 8.41 -13.78 -1.36
N SER A 80 7.91 -13.12 -0.33
CA SER A 80 8.61 -12.99 0.96
C SER A 80 8.45 -14.18 1.88
N GLN A 81 7.51 -15.09 1.58
CA GLN A 81 7.15 -16.24 2.44
C GLN A 81 6.79 -15.80 3.87
N ARG A 82 6.16 -14.62 4.00
CA ARG A 82 5.71 -14.05 5.27
C ARG A 82 4.24 -13.71 5.16
N THR A 83 3.48 -13.94 6.22
CA THR A 83 2.09 -13.44 6.31
C THR A 83 2.11 -11.92 6.44
N LEU A 84 1.61 -11.23 5.42
CA LEU A 84 1.50 -9.77 5.34
C LEU A 84 0.03 -9.30 5.32
N TYR A 85 -0.90 -10.16 4.90
CA TYR A 85 -2.32 -9.83 4.87
C TYR A 85 -3.15 -10.86 5.65
N SER A 86 -3.79 -10.39 6.73
CA SER A 86 -4.78 -11.17 7.47
C SER A 86 -6.19 -10.69 7.08
N ARG A 87 -7.02 -11.60 6.56
CA ARG A 87 -8.41 -11.29 6.19
C ARG A 87 -9.32 -11.28 7.43
N THR A 88 -9.22 -10.22 8.23
CA THR A 88 -10.02 -10.03 9.45
C THR A 88 -11.45 -9.56 9.18
N GLY A 89 -11.70 -9.04 7.96
CA GLY A 89 -12.92 -8.28 7.67
C GLY A 89 -12.86 -6.86 8.23
N LEU A 90 -13.91 -6.07 7.94
CA LEU A 90 -14.09 -4.71 8.43
C LEU A 90 -15.52 -4.55 8.96
N LEU A 91 -15.65 -3.95 10.13
CA LEU A 91 -16.91 -3.44 10.65
C LEU A 91 -16.93 -1.92 10.48
N VAL A 92 -17.93 -1.41 9.77
CA VAL A 92 -18.21 0.03 9.68
C VAL A 92 -19.49 0.31 10.45
N LEU A 93 -19.46 1.29 11.34
CA LEU A 93 -20.60 1.74 12.14
C LEU A 93 -21.01 3.13 11.66
N GLY A 94 -22.31 3.36 11.59
CA GLY A 94 -22.91 4.63 11.19
C GLY A 94 -24.30 4.79 11.80
N ASN A 95 -24.87 5.97 11.65
CA ASN A 95 -26.25 6.21 12.07
C ASN A 95 -27.25 5.46 11.17
N GLU A 96 -28.46 5.27 11.67
CA GLU A 96 -29.54 4.75 10.85
C GLU A 96 -29.76 5.66 9.62
N GLY A 97 -29.79 5.05 8.42
CA GLY A 97 -29.88 5.76 7.15
C GLY A 97 -28.56 6.24 6.54
N ASP A 98 -27.41 6.01 7.17
CA ASP A 98 -26.12 6.31 6.56
C ASP A 98 -25.83 5.34 5.39
N GLN A 99 -25.60 5.92 4.20
CA GLN A 99 -25.33 5.18 2.97
C GLN A 99 -23.91 5.40 2.45
N PHE A 100 -23.04 6.07 3.20
CA PHE A 100 -21.72 6.50 2.72
C PHE A 100 -20.93 5.37 2.10
N THR A 101 -20.87 4.18 2.72
CA THR A 101 -20.05 3.06 2.22
C THR A 101 -20.70 2.23 1.12
N GLN A 102 -22.02 2.34 0.94
CA GLN A 102 -22.76 1.48 0.01
C GLN A 102 -22.22 1.54 -1.43
N PRO A 103 -21.89 2.73 -1.98
CA PRO A 103 -21.39 2.81 -3.34
C PRO A 103 -20.07 2.08 -3.58
N SER A 104 -19.24 1.89 -2.55
CA SER A 104 -17.96 1.18 -2.68
C SER A 104 -18.13 -0.29 -3.07
N TYR A 105 -19.26 -0.90 -2.70
CA TYR A 105 -19.54 -2.30 -3.02
C TYR A 105 -20.09 -2.50 -4.42
N HIS A 106 -20.48 -1.42 -5.12
CA HIS A 106 -20.91 -1.50 -6.53
C HIS A 106 -19.74 -1.52 -7.52
N ALA A 107 -18.51 -1.29 -7.06
CA ALA A 107 -17.31 -1.26 -7.89
C ALA A 107 -16.44 -2.53 -7.81
N MET A 108 -16.87 -3.52 -7.01
CA MET A 108 -16.32 -4.88 -7.01
C MET A 108 -17.10 -5.75 -8.00
#